data_AF-B9S467-F1
#
_entry.id   AF-B9S467-F1
#
_cell.length_a   1.000
_cell.length_b   1.000
_cell.length_c   1.000
_cell.angle_alpha   90.00
_cell.angle_beta   90.00
_cell.angle_gamma   90.00
#
_symmetry.space_group_name_H-M   'P 1'
#
loop_
_entity.id
_entity.type
_entity.pdbx_description
1 polymer ?
#
loop_
_entity_poly.entity_id
_entity_poly.type
_entity_poly.pdbx_seq_one_letter_code
_entity_poly.pdbx_strand_id
1 'polypeptide(L)'
;MMRKLAAQFNTYLSRTKSPHLNQSRNFSSSKTTTKGDNLVQQSVSLLQVKDPFFKRTGASRLARFAISDEKRMKVVELGGAQELVHMLEDAKDENTRIAALKALAALSYSDEAVGALHNAGAISVIKSTPDSPEEAEIKNYKSSLLKRFQELRYDS
;
A
#
# COMPACT_ATOMS: atom_id res chain seq x y z
N MET A 1 19.37 43.46 43.64
CA MET A 1 19.29 42.07 43.15
C MET A 1 19.40 42.14 41.62
N MET A 2 20.60 42.19 41.02
CA MET A 2 21.36 41.05 40.42
C MET A 2 20.47 40.20 39.49
N ARG A 3 20.71 39.92 38.20
CA ARG A 3 21.86 40.02 37.27
C ARG A 3 21.36 39.72 35.82
N LYS A 4 22.00 40.37 34.82
CA LYS A 4 22.50 39.94 33.47
C LYS A 4 22.07 38.53 32.93
N LEU A 5 21.83 38.25 31.64
CA LEU A 5 22.73 38.31 30.44
C LEU A 5 21.92 38.01 29.14
N ALA A 6 22.12 38.77 28.05
CA ALA A 6 22.72 38.41 26.73
C ALA A 6 22.00 37.33 25.88
N ALA A 7 21.44 37.57 24.68
CA ALA A 7 21.96 38.12 23.42
C ALA A 7 22.97 37.21 22.66
N GLN A 8 22.61 36.92 21.40
CA GLN A 8 23.42 36.42 20.26
C GLN A 8 23.81 34.92 20.30
N PHE A 9 23.69 34.13 19.23
CA PHE A 9 24.26 34.37 17.91
C PHE A 9 23.47 33.70 16.77
N ASN A 10 23.00 34.54 15.85
CA ASN A 10 22.87 34.21 14.44
C ASN A 10 24.29 34.17 13.82
N THR A 11 24.42 33.53 12.66
CA THR A 11 25.60 33.45 11.78
C THR A 11 26.65 32.38 12.09
N TYR A 12 26.46 31.21 11.45
CA TYR A 12 27.59 30.43 10.95
C TYR A 12 27.51 30.32 9.43
N LEU A 13 28.30 31.21 8.81
CA LEU A 13 29.10 30.99 7.61
C LEU A 13 28.39 30.75 6.27
N SER A 14 27.99 31.87 5.66
CA SER A 14 28.30 32.05 4.23
C SER A 14 29.74 32.57 4.11
N ARG A 15 30.61 31.87 3.35
CA ARG A 15 31.63 32.42 2.42
C ARG A 15 32.85 31.50 2.23
N THR A 16 32.75 30.58 1.28
CA THR A 16 33.79 30.38 0.25
C THR A 16 33.09 29.99 -1.05
N LYS A 17 33.04 30.92 -2.01
CA LYS A 17 32.71 30.63 -3.42
C LYS A 17 34.01 30.19 -4.10
N SER A 18 34.04 28.96 -4.59
CA SER A 18 34.92 28.54 -5.69
C SER A 18 34.04 28.23 -6.91
N PRO A 19 34.40 28.68 -8.12
CA PRO A 19 33.55 28.56 -9.29
C PRO A 19 33.91 27.28 -10.05
N HIS A 20 33.07 26.25 -9.99
CA HIS A 20 32.81 25.31 -11.08
C HIS A 20 31.83 24.24 -10.59
N LEU A 21 30.94 23.81 -11.48
CA LEU A 21 29.89 22.78 -11.30
C LEU A 21 28.58 23.28 -10.68
N ASN A 22 27.95 24.23 -11.35
CA ASN A 22 26.51 24.42 -11.27
C ASN A 22 25.86 23.66 -12.42
N GLN A 23 25.59 22.38 -12.21
CA GLN A 23 24.51 21.71 -12.93
C GLN A 23 23.61 21.06 -11.88
N SER A 24 22.76 21.91 -11.29
CA SER A 24 21.59 21.48 -10.55
C SER A 24 20.78 20.57 -11.47
N ARG A 25 20.96 19.27 -11.31
CA ARG A 25 20.03 18.29 -11.86
C ARG A 25 18.75 18.46 -11.08
N ASN A 26 17.86 19.30 -11.62
CA ASN A 26 16.44 19.21 -11.38
C ASN A 26 16.03 17.77 -11.73
N PHE A 27 16.09 16.86 -10.76
CA PHE A 27 15.50 15.54 -10.88
C PHE A 27 13.99 15.72 -10.71
N SER A 28 13.39 16.40 -11.69
CA SER A 28 11.99 16.24 -11.96
C SER A 28 11.84 14.78 -12.34
N SER A 29 11.47 13.95 -11.37
CA SER A 29 11.07 12.57 -11.59
C SER A 29 9.85 12.60 -12.51
N SER A 30 10.10 12.68 -13.82
CA SER A 30 9.08 12.44 -14.82
C SER A 30 8.70 10.99 -14.60
N LYS A 31 7.56 10.77 -13.93
CA LYS A 31 6.97 9.46 -13.68
C LYS A 31 6.70 8.83 -15.05
N THR A 32 7.67 8.11 -15.61
CA THR A 32 7.52 7.44 -16.90
C THR A 32 6.62 6.24 -16.67
N THR A 33 5.33 6.44 -16.86
CA THR A 33 4.31 5.38 -16.75
C THR A 33 4.68 4.25 -17.71
N THR A 34 5.07 3.10 -17.17
CA THR A 34 5.40 1.95 -18.01
C THR A 34 4.12 1.27 -18.53
N LYS A 35 4.20 0.47 -19.58
CA LYS A 35 3.06 -0.35 -20.04
C LYS A 35 2.50 -1.25 -18.92
N GLY A 36 3.35 -1.71 -18.00
CA GLY A 36 2.94 -2.48 -16.83
C GLY A 36 2.07 -1.65 -15.86
N ASP A 37 2.41 -0.39 -15.65
CA ASP A 37 1.68 0.54 -14.79
C ASP A 37 0.24 0.73 -15.27
N ASN A 38 0.06 0.86 -16.60
CA ASN A 38 -1.26 0.97 -17.21
C ASN A 38 -2.12 -0.28 -16.91
N LEU A 39 -1.53 -1.48 -16.95
CA LEU A 39 -2.25 -2.72 -16.66
C LEU A 39 -2.61 -2.85 -15.18
N VAL A 40 -1.74 -2.38 -14.28
CA VAL A 40 -2.05 -2.31 -12.84
C VAL A 40 -3.18 -1.32 -12.61
N GLN A 41 -3.11 -0.12 -13.17
CA GLN A 41 -4.16 0.90 -13.03
C GLN A 41 -5.51 0.43 -13.59
N GLN A 42 -5.53 -0.25 -14.73
CA GLN A 42 -6.74 -0.87 -15.27
C GLN A 42 -7.29 -1.94 -14.32
N SER A 43 -6.42 -2.73 -13.69
CA SER A 43 -6.83 -3.76 -12.72
C SER A 43 -7.40 -3.14 -11.45
N VAL A 44 -6.86 -2.01 -10.98
CA VAL A 44 -7.45 -1.22 -9.88
C VAL A 44 -8.82 -0.67 -10.28
N SER A 45 -8.96 -0.12 -11.49
CA SER A 45 -10.23 0.43 -11.99
C SER A 45 -11.35 -0.62 -12.04
N LEU A 46 -11.01 -1.90 -12.27
CA LEU A 46 -11.98 -2.99 -12.24
C LEU A 46 -12.57 -3.25 -10.85
N LEU A 47 -11.88 -2.88 -9.76
CA LEU A 47 -12.38 -3.04 -8.38
C LEU A 47 -13.56 -2.10 -8.06
N GLN A 48 -13.65 -0.99 -8.80
CA GLN A 48 -14.70 0.02 -8.62
C GLN A 48 -15.96 -0.28 -9.45
N VAL A 49 -15.91 -1.25 -10.35
CA VAL A 49 -17.06 -1.64 -11.17
C VAL A 49 -18.11 -2.34 -10.30
N LYS A 50 -19.40 -2.09 -10.56
CA LYS A 50 -20.51 -2.66 -9.77
C LYS A 50 -20.56 -4.19 -9.80
N ASP A 51 -20.25 -4.79 -10.94
CA ASP A 51 -20.35 -6.24 -11.14
C ASP A 51 -19.22 -6.99 -10.40
N PRO A 52 -19.55 -7.91 -9.47
CA PRO A 52 -18.57 -8.71 -8.74
C PRO A 52 -17.62 -9.52 -9.62
N PHE A 53 -18.03 -9.91 -10.83
CA PHE A 53 -17.16 -10.61 -11.78
C PHE A 53 -15.94 -9.75 -12.19
N PHE A 54 -16.17 -8.47 -12.50
CA PHE A 54 -15.08 -7.57 -12.87
C PHE A 54 -14.19 -7.26 -11.67
N LYS A 55 -14.76 -7.05 -10.47
CA LYS A 55 -13.98 -6.87 -9.24
C LYS A 55 -13.03 -8.05 -9.00
N ARG A 56 -13.54 -9.29 -9.07
CA ARG A 56 -12.73 -10.52 -8.92
C ARG A 56 -11.62 -10.62 -9.96
N THR A 57 -11.91 -10.24 -11.20
CA THR A 57 -10.91 -10.20 -12.28
C THR A 57 -9.80 -9.19 -11.99
N GLY A 58 -10.16 -7.98 -11.53
CA GLY A 58 -9.21 -6.96 -11.10
C GLY A 58 -8.30 -7.45 -9.97
N ALA A 59 -8.89 -7.96 -8.89
CA ALA A 59 -8.14 -8.46 -7.73
C ALA A 59 -7.20 -9.62 -8.12
N SER A 60 -7.67 -10.56 -8.94
CA SER A 60 -6.86 -11.67 -9.43
C SER A 60 -5.65 -11.21 -10.25
N ARG A 61 -5.81 -10.16 -11.06
CA ARG A 61 -4.69 -9.57 -11.82
C ARG A 61 -3.69 -8.89 -10.90
N LEU A 62 -4.16 -8.12 -9.92
CA LEU A 62 -3.30 -7.45 -8.94
C LEU A 62 -2.46 -8.47 -8.15
N ALA A 63 -3.07 -9.56 -7.70
CA ALA A 63 -2.34 -10.66 -7.05
C ALA A 63 -1.21 -11.22 -7.94
N ARG A 64 -1.45 -11.36 -9.25
CA ARG A 64 -0.45 -11.84 -10.22
C ARG A 64 0.64 -10.82 -10.54
N PHE A 65 0.37 -9.52 -10.40
CA PHE A 65 1.39 -8.49 -10.58
C PHE A 65 2.31 -8.37 -9.36
N ALA A 66 1.77 -8.64 -8.17
CA ALA A 66 2.46 -8.56 -6.89
C ALA A 66 3.45 -9.73 -6.70
N ILE A 67 4.57 -9.72 -7.45
CA ILE A 67 5.61 -10.77 -7.40
C ILE A 67 6.95 -10.30 -6.84
N SER A 68 7.15 -8.98 -6.73
CA SER A 68 8.32 -8.36 -6.11
C SER A 68 7.89 -7.13 -5.34
N ASP A 69 8.72 -6.67 -4.39
CA ASP A 69 8.36 -5.54 -3.52
C ASP A 69 8.14 -4.25 -4.33
N GLU A 70 8.97 -3.99 -5.34
CA GLU A 70 8.77 -2.90 -6.30
C GLU A 70 7.36 -2.96 -6.94
N LYS A 71 6.94 -4.15 -7.40
CA LYS A 71 5.63 -4.31 -8.03
C LYS A 71 4.48 -4.24 -7.02
N ARG A 72 4.68 -4.70 -5.78
CA ARG A 72 3.71 -4.54 -4.68
C ARG A 72 3.50 -3.05 -4.39
N MET A 73 4.59 -2.31 -4.26
CA MET A 73 4.54 -0.87 -4.05
C MET A 73 3.90 -0.15 -5.23
N LYS A 74 4.10 -0.65 -6.46
CA LYS A 74 3.37 -0.09 -7.60
C LYS A 74 1.85 -0.23 -7.50
N VAL A 75 1.36 -1.38 -7.02
CA VAL A 75 -0.08 -1.57 -6.74
C VAL A 75 -0.55 -0.58 -5.66
N VAL A 76 0.25 -0.41 -4.60
CA VAL A 76 -0.04 0.53 -3.50
C VAL A 76 -0.10 1.98 -4.01
N GLU A 77 0.90 2.42 -4.77
CA GLU A 77 0.98 3.77 -5.36
C GLU A 77 -0.20 4.12 -6.26
N LEU A 78 -0.79 3.10 -6.90
CA LEU A 78 -1.95 3.25 -7.78
C LEU A 78 -3.29 3.08 -7.02
N GLY A 79 -3.26 3.06 -5.69
CA GLY A 79 -4.46 2.99 -4.84
C GLY A 79 -5.01 1.58 -4.62
N GLY A 80 -4.33 0.54 -5.14
CA GLY A 80 -4.83 -0.84 -5.07
C GLY A 80 -5.00 -1.37 -3.66
N ALA A 81 -4.21 -0.90 -2.69
CA ALA A 81 -4.38 -1.27 -1.27
C ALA A 81 -5.76 -0.86 -0.74
N GLN A 82 -6.13 0.42 -0.88
CA GLN A 82 -7.41 0.95 -0.42
C GLN A 82 -8.58 0.28 -1.14
N GLU A 83 -8.48 0.13 -2.46
CA GLU A 83 -9.55 -0.44 -3.29
C GLU A 83 -9.79 -1.94 -2.99
N LEU A 84 -8.73 -2.70 -2.67
CA LEU A 84 -8.87 -4.09 -2.26
C LEU A 84 -9.52 -4.23 -0.88
N VAL A 85 -9.21 -3.32 0.06
CA VAL A 85 -9.86 -3.30 1.38
C VAL A 85 -11.34 -2.96 1.26
N HIS A 86 -11.70 -1.91 0.49
CA HIS A 86 -13.11 -1.60 0.20
C HIS A 86 -13.82 -2.75 -0.51
N MET A 87 -13.17 -3.39 -1.49
CA MET A 87 -13.76 -4.55 -2.17
C MET A 87 -14.08 -5.67 -1.17
N LEU A 88 -13.22 -5.94 -0.19
CA LEU A 88 -13.46 -6.96 0.83
C LEU A 88 -14.60 -6.56 1.76
N GLU A 89 -14.65 -5.30 2.19
CA GLU A 89 -15.70 -4.75 3.06
C GLU A 89 -17.08 -4.82 2.39
N ASP A 90 -17.16 -4.50 1.10
CA ASP A 90 -18.41 -4.49 0.34
C ASP A 90 -18.89 -5.87 -0.10
N ALA A 91 -18.01 -6.88 -0.12
CA ALA A 91 -18.25 -8.18 -0.72
C ALA A 91 -19.44 -8.93 -0.08
N LYS A 92 -20.44 -9.27 -0.91
CA LYS A 92 -21.62 -10.02 -0.46
C LYS A 92 -21.45 -11.53 -0.62
N ASP A 93 -20.70 -11.97 -1.63
CA ASP A 93 -20.42 -13.38 -1.92
C ASP A 93 -19.00 -13.82 -1.52
N GLU A 94 -18.83 -15.14 -1.32
CA GLU A 94 -17.56 -15.75 -0.89
C GLU A 94 -16.45 -15.61 -1.93
N ASN A 95 -16.76 -15.83 -3.21
CA ASN A 95 -15.75 -15.74 -4.28
C ASN A 95 -15.12 -14.34 -4.35
N THR A 96 -15.90 -13.29 -4.13
CA THR A 96 -15.40 -11.91 -4.09
C THR A 96 -14.51 -11.69 -2.86
N ARG A 97 -14.91 -12.20 -1.68
CA ARG A 97 -14.06 -12.15 -0.47
C ARG A 97 -12.73 -12.85 -0.67
N ILE A 98 -12.73 -14.04 -1.25
CA ILE A 98 -11.52 -14.84 -1.51
C ILE A 98 -10.60 -14.13 -2.49
N ALA A 99 -11.14 -13.59 -3.58
CA ALA A 99 -10.33 -12.85 -4.55
C ALA A 99 -9.64 -11.63 -3.91
N ALA A 100 -10.37 -10.87 -3.09
CA ALA A 100 -9.82 -9.73 -2.37
C ALA A 100 -8.76 -10.16 -1.35
N LEU A 101 -9.07 -11.13 -0.49
CA LEU A 101 -8.14 -11.68 0.52
C LEU A 101 -6.87 -12.23 -0.10
N LYS A 102 -6.96 -12.94 -1.23
CA LYS A 102 -5.81 -13.47 -1.97
C LYS A 102 -4.91 -12.35 -2.50
N ALA A 103 -5.50 -11.26 -3.01
CA ALA A 103 -4.74 -10.11 -3.48
C ALA A 103 -4.08 -9.34 -2.32
N LEU A 104 -4.79 -9.16 -1.20
CA LEU A 104 -4.24 -8.59 0.04
C LEU A 104 -3.07 -9.44 0.57
N ALA A 105 -3.24 -10.76 0.61
CA ALA A 105 -2.20 -11.70 1.04
C ALA A 105 -0.99 -11.61 0.13
N ALA A 106 -1.18 -11.48 -1.19
CA ALA A 106 -0.07 -11.19 -2.10
C ALA A 106 0.63 -9.89 -1.67
N LEU A 107 -0.06 -8.75 -1.52
CA LEU A 107 0.61 -7.50 -1.11
C LEU A 107 1.38 -7.63 0.21
N SER A 108 0.92 -8.46 1.15
CA SER A 108 1.51 -8.60 2.48
C SER A 108 2.93 -9.19 2.56
N TYR A 109 3.49 -9.66 1.44
CA TYR A 109 4.88 -10.13 1.38
C TYR A 109 5.92 -9.00 1.42
N SER A 110 5.54 -7.71 1.32
CA SER A 110 6.41 -6.54 1.56
C SER A 110 5.98 -5.82 2.84
N ASP A 111 6.93 -5.45 3.70
CA ASP A 111 6.66 -4.72 4.95
C ASP A 111 6.00 -3.35 4.67
N GLU A 112 6.51 -2.63 3.68
CA GLU A 112 5.98 -1.32 3.27
C GLU A 112 4.54 -1.43 2.76
N ALA A 113 4.26 -2.48 1.97
CA ALA A 113 2.91 -2.75 1.50
C ALA A 113 1.96 -3.14 2.65
N VAL A 114 2.43 -3.89 3.65
CA VAL A 114 1.65 -4.15 4.88
C VAL A 114 1.34 -2.85 5.62
N GLY A 115 2.31 -1.93 5.73
CA GLY A 115 2.07 -0.61 6.30
C GLY A 115 0.97 0.17 5.55
N ALA A 116 0.94 0.09 4.22
CA ALA A 116 -0.13 0.69 3.43
C ALA A 116 -1.50 0.00 3.63
N LEU A 117 -1.53 -1.33 3.74
CA LEU A 117 -2.76 -2.07 4.07
C LEU A 117 -3.28 -1.71 5.46
N HIS A 118 -2.39 -1.57 6.45
CA HIS A 118 -2.74 -1.13 7.79
C HIS A 118 -3.38 0.26 7.77
N ASN A 119 -2.74 1.21 7.08
CA ASN A 119 -3.27 2.57 6.94
C ASN A 119 -4.62 2.62 6.20
N ALA A 120 -4.88 1.65 5.31
CA ALA A 120 -6.17 1.48 4.64
C ALA A 120 -7.26 0.84 5.54
N GLY A 121 -6.97 0.50 6.79
CA GLY A 121 -7.92 -0.10 7.73
C GLY A 121 -8.09 -1.61 7.59
N ALA A 122 -7.17 -2.30 6.91
CA ALA A 122 -7.32 -3.71 6.56
C ALA A 122 -7.56 -4.62 7.78
N ILE A 123 -6.94 -4.35 8.94
CA ILE A 123 -7.08 -5.20 10.14
C ILE A 123 -8.55 -5.32 10.57
N SER A 124 -9.27 -4.20 10.63
CA SER A 124 -10.68 -4.18 11.06
C SER A 124 -11.54 -4.98 10.07
N VAL A 125 -11.38 -4.72 8.78
CA VAL A 125 -12.14 -5.38 7.71
C VAL A 125 -11.87 -6.89 7.66
N ILE A 126 -10.61 -7.30 7.81
CA ILE A 126 -10.24 -8.73 7.82
C ILE A 126 -10.84 -9.43 9.04
N LYS A 127 -10.84 -8.81 10.22
CA LYS A 127 -11.45 -9.37 11.44
C LYS A 127 -12.97 -9.52 11.30
N SER A 128 -13.64 -8.54 10.70
CA SER A 128 -15.10 -8.56 10.51
C SER A 128 -15.56 -9.43 9.34
N THR A 129 -14.66 -9.84 8.45
CA THR A 129 -14.98 -10.72 7.32
C THR A 129 -15.46 -12.08 7.85
N PRO A 130 -16.66 -12.56 7.47
CA PRO A 130 -17.18 -13.84 7.94
C PRO A 130 -16.34 -15.01 7.41
N ASP A 131 -16.13 -16.02 8.24
CA ASP A 131 -15.53 -17.28 7.80
C ASP A 131 -16.54 -18.05 6.94
N SER A 132 -16.05 -18.79 5.94
CA SER A 132 -16.85 -19.76 5.21
C SER A 132 -16.76 -21.12 5.92
N PRO A 133 -17.89 -21.80 6.19
CA PRO A 133 -17.88 -23.16 6.72
C PRO A 133 -17.43 -24.19 5.69
N GLU A 134 -17.54 -23.88 4.40
CA GLU A 134 -17.27 -24.78 3.28
C GLU A 134 -15.86 -24.55 2.69
N GLU A 135 -15.38 -23.30 2.71
CA GLU A 135 -14.09 -22.93 2.12
C GLU A 135 -13.03 -22.52 3.14
N ALA A 136 -12.07 -23.41 3.38
CA ALA A 136 -10.93 -23.16 4.26
C ALA A 136 -10.04 -21.98 3.82
N GLU A 137 -10.14 -21.55 2.56
CA GLU A 137 -9.33 -20.46 2.00
C GLU A 137 -9.51 -19.13 2.74
N ILE A 138 -10.75 -18.73 3.04
CA ILE A 138 -11.02 -17.46 3.74
C ILE A 138 -10.30 -17.44 5.09
N LYS A 139 -10.46 -18.52 5.87
CA LYS A 139 -9.82 -18.66 7.18
C LYS A 139 -8.30 -18.62 7.06
N ASN A 140 -7.73 -19.30 6.06
CA ASN A 140 -6.29 -19.35 5.84
C ASN A 140 -5.72 -17.97 5.51
N TYR A 141 -6.30 -17.24 4.55
CA TYR A 141 -5.84 -15.90 4.18
C TYR A 141 -5.99 -14.91 5.33
N LYS A 142 -7.14 -14.93 6.03
CA LYS A 142 -7.35 -14.09 7.23
C LYS A 142 -6.27 -14.33 8.26
N SER A 143 -6.02 -15.59 8.61
CA SER A 143 -5.03 -15.98 9.61
C SER A 143 -3.61 -15.56 9.19
N SER A 144 -3.23 -15.78 7.94
CA SER A 144 -1.90 -15.36 7.44
C SER A 144 -1.73 -13.85 7.45
N LEU A 145 -2.77 -13.10 7.06
CA LEU A 145 -2.73 -11.63 7.04
C LEU A 145 -2.65 -11.06 8.45
N LEU A 146 -3.48 -11.53 9.37
CA LEU A 146 -3.46 -11.06 10.76
C LEU A 146 -2.13 -11.38 11.44
N LYS A 147 -1.58 -12.57 11.22
CA LYS A 147 -0.23 -12.92 11.68
C LYS A 147 0.82 -11.96 11.11
N ARG A 148 0.71 -11.57 9.85
CA ARG A 148 1.64 -10.64 9.22
C ARG A 148 1.60 -9.24 9.86
N PHE A 149 0.40 -8.74 10.19
CA PHE A 149 0.26 -7.49 10.94
C PHE A 149 0.86 -7.59 12.35
N GLN A 150 0.74 -8.75 13.01
CA GLN A 150 1.35 -9.03 14.32
C GLN A 150 2.86 -9.00 14.28
N GLU A 151 3.46 -9.66 13.29
CA GLU A 151 4.92 -9.70 13.12
C GLU A 151 5.52 -8.29 12.98
N LEU A 152 4.78 -7.36 12.38
CA LEU A 152 5.16 -5.95 12.21
C LEU A 152 4.62 -5.01 13.30
N ARG A 153 3.96 -5.54 14.34
CA ARG A 153 3.42 -4.79 15.49
C ARG A 153 2.39 -3.73 15.10
N TYR A 154 1.58 -4.01 14.08
CA TYR A 154 0.47 -3.14 13.68
C TYR A 154 -0.83 -3.40 14.45
N ASP A 155 -0.95 -4.53 15.14
CA ASP A 155 -2.14 -4.88 15.92
C ASP A 155 -1.94 -4.78 17.44
N SER A 156 -0.88 -4.08 17.86
CA SER A 156 -0.49 -3.84 19.25
C SER A 156 -1.38 -2.83 19.97
#